data_AF-A0A7S2LQL6-F1
#
_entry.id   AF-A0A7S2LQL6-F1
#
_cell.length_a   1.000
_cell.length_b   1.000
_cell.length_c   1.000
_cell.angle_alpha   90.00
_cell.angle_beta   90.00
_cell.angle_gamma   90.00
#
_symmetry.space_group_name_H-M   'P 1'
#
loop_
_entity.id
_entity.type
_entity.pdbx_description
1 polymer ?
#
loop_
_entity_poly.entity_id
_entity_poly.type
_entity_poly.pdbx_seq_one_letter_code
_entity_poly.pdbx_strand_id
1 'polypeptide(L)'
;MSELVLTPLIRAADLSGSLKKHVLAPRCLSQTDMNLKFQGTFYFLAERYTDTTKVFFLALFYSTLLPGGLIMCALILSVYYFVDKYCITRIWKPAPLVGTELTKFSRK
;
A
#
# COMPACT_ATOMS: atom_id res chain seq x y z
N MET A 1 15.81 10.14 -1.12
CA MET A 1 16.26 8.78 -0.78
C MET A 1 15.52 8.24 0.45
N SER A 2 15.55 8.94 1.59
CA SER A 2 14.86 8.51 2.82
C SER A 2 13.35 8.29 2.65
N GLU A 3 12.66 9.22 1.99
CA GLU A 3 11.20 9.12 1.71
C GLU A 3 10.82 7.87 0.90
N LEU A 4 11.66 7.50 -0.07
CA LEU A 4 11.47 6.32 -0.92
C LEU A 4 11.58 5.02 -0.13
N VAL A 5 12.34 4.99 0.96
CA VAL A 5 12.55 3.78 1.77
C VAL A 5 11.62 3.75 2.98
N LEU A 6 11.36 4.90 3.58
CA LEU A 6 10.48 5.02 4.75
C LEU A 6 9.02 4.76 4.40
N THR A 7 8.56 5.26 3.25
CA THR A 7 7.17 5.07 2.80
C THR A 7 6.78 3.59 2.68
N PRO A 8 7.51 2.72 1.96
CA PRO A 8 7.18 1.30 1.89
C PRO A 8 7.34 0.59 3.25
N LEU A 9 8.30 0.97 4.10
CA LEU A 9 8.45 0.40 5.44
C LEU A 9 7.25 0.70 6.35
N ILE A 10 6.79 1.95 6.38
CA ILE A 10 5.59 2.35 7.15
C ILE A 10 4.36 1.61 6.63
N ARG A 11 4.27 1.44 5.30
CA ARG A 11 3.19 0.67 4.65
C ARG A 11 3.26 -0.81 5.04
N ALA A 12 4.45 -1.41 5.10
CA ALA A 12 4.66 -2.80 5.53
C ALA A 12 4.31 -3.01 7.01
N ALA A 13 4.52 -2.01 7.86
CA ALA A 13 4.18 -2.09 9.29
C ALA A 13 2.66 -2.06 9.56
N ASP A 14 1.83 -1.64 8.58
CA ASP A 14 0.37 -1.52 8.70
C ASP A 14 -0.10 -0.91 10.02
N LEU A 15 0.48 0.22 10.41
CA LEU A 15 0.21 0.86 11.69
C LEU A 15 -1.30 1.14 11.86
N SER A 16 -1.95 1.58 10.76
CA SER A 16 -3.38 1.89 10.75
C SER A 16 -4.25 0.64 10.92
N GLY A 17 -3.90 -0.49 10.30
CA GLY A 17 -4.66 -1.73 10.42
C GLY A 17 -4.44 -2.40 11.78
N SER A 18 -3.20 -2.35 12.30
CA SER A 18 -2.89 -2.89 13.63
C SER A 18 -3.66 -2.15 14.74
N LEU A 19 -3.74 -0.82 14.67
CA LEU A 19 -4.54 -0.01 15.61
C LEU A 19 -6.04 -0.34 15.53
N LYS A 20 -6.58 -0.54 14.32
CA LYS A 20 -7.99 -0.93 14.12
C LYS A 20 -8.29 -2.28 14.76
N LYS A 21 -7.40 -3.25 14.59
CA LYS A 21 -7.56 -4.63 15.10
C LYS A 21 -7.37 -4.73 16.61
N HIS A 22 -6.39 -4.02 17.18
CA HIS A 22 -6.04 -4.17 18.61
C HIS A 22 -6.77 -3.18 19.52
N VAL A 23 -7.08 -1.97 19.06
CA VAL A 23 -7.66 -0.91 19.91
C VAL A 23 -9.14 -0.70 19.62
N LEU A 24 -9.53 -0.63 18.35
CA LEU A 24 -10.90 -0.28 17.95
C LEU A 24 -11.84 -1.49 17.90
N ALA A 25 -11.35 -2.66 17.46
CA ALA A 25 -12.16 -3.89 17.38
C ALA A 25 -12.78 -4.33 18.72
N PRO A 26 -12.06 -4.37 19.86
CA PRO A 26 -12.64 -4.81 21.13
C PRO A 26 -13.63 -3.79 21.75
N ARG A 27 -13.71 -2.58 21.19
CA ARG A 27 -14.62 -1.52 21.68
C ARG A 27 -15.93 -1.45 20.89
N CYS A 28 -16.14 -2.34 19.92
CA CYS A 28 -17.37 -2.39 19.14
C CYS A 28 -18.48 -3.14 19.90
N LEU A 29 -19.68 -2.57 19.91
CA LEU A 29 -20.86 -3.16 20.58
C LEU A 29 -21.48 -4.32 19.78
N SER A 30 -21.37 -4.29 18.44
CA SER A 30 -21.91 -5.29 17.54
C SER A 30 -20.82 -6.12 16.89
N GLN A 31 -21.06 -7.44 16.79
CA GLN A 31 -20.16 -8.38 16.11
C GLN A 31 -19.93 -8.01 14.64
N THR A 32 -20.95 -7.47 13.97
CA THR A 32 -20.85 -7.03 12.57
C THR A 32 -19.86 -5.87 12.44
N ASP A 33 -19.90 -4.92 13.37
CA ASP A 33 -18.97 -3.78 13.37
C ASP A 33 -17.55 -4.19 13.72
N MET A 34 -17.39 -5.16 14.62
CA MET A 34 -16.09 -5.75 14.93
C MET A 34 -15.47 -6.43 13.69
N ASN A 35 -16.25 -7.24 12.97
CA ASN A 35 -15.80 -7.89 11.73
C ASN A 35 -15.37 -6.88 10.64
N LEU A 36 -16.02 -5.70 10.57
CA LEU A 36 -15.63 -4.64 9.66
C LEU A 36 -14.25 -4.05 10.00
N LYS A 37 -13.85 -4.02 11.27
CA LYS A 37 -12.52 -3.53 11.70
C LYS A 37 -11.38 -4.51 11.37
N PHE A 38 -11.69 -5.78 11.16
CA PHE A 38 -10.73 -6.79 10.72
C PHE A 38 -10.52 -6.83 9.20
N GLN A 39 -11.32 -6.10 8.41
CA GLN A 39 -11.11 -6.01 6.97
C GLN A 39 -9.74 -5.40 6.64
N GLY A 40 -9.10 -5.93 5.59
CA GLY A 40 -7.83 -5.43 5.10
C GLY A 40 -7.89 -3.96 4.68
N THR A 41 -6.74 -3.30 4.66
CA THR A 41 -6.62 -1.89 4.29
C THR A 41 -6.94 -1.72 2.79
N PHE A 42 -7.76 -0.71 2.47
CA PHE A 42 -8.05 -0.35 1.09
C PHE A 42 -6.86 0.39 0.48
N TYR A 43 -6.53 0.08 -0.77
CA TYR A 43 -5.43 0.71 -1.50
C TYR A 43 -5.88 1.06 -2.92
N PHE A 44 -5.31 2.14 -3.48
CA PHE A 44 -5.51 2.50 -4.87
C PHE A 44 -4.34 2.00 -5.71
N LEU A 45 -4.64 1.14 -6.68
CA LEU A 45 -3.61 0.62 -7.60
C LEU A 45 -2.98 1.73 -8.44
N ALA A 46 -3.76 2.76 -8.78
CA ALA A 46 -3.28 3.93 -9.52
C ALA A 46 -2.21 4.74 -8.75
N GLU A 47 -2.35 4.86 -7.42
CA GLU A 47 -1.35 5.52 -6.58
C GLU A 47 -0.01 4.77 -6.62
N ARG A 48 -0.06 3.42 -6.53
CA ARG A 48 1.13 2.56 -6.59
C ARG A 48 1.84 2.63 -7.94
N TYR A 49 1.06 2.59 -9.00
CA TYR A 49 1.57 2.72 -10.35
C TYR A 49 2.27 4.07 -10.53
N THR A 50 1.65 5.15 -10.04
CA THR A 50 2.20 6.50 -10.12
C THR A 50 3.51 6.62 -9.32
N ASP A 51 3.57 6.08 -8.10
CA ASP A 51 4.77 6.08 -7.27
C ASP A 51 5.94 5.34 -7.94
N THR A 52 5.68 4.15 -8.50
CA THR A 52 6.71 3.35 -9.20
C THR A 52 7.20 4.06 -10.46
N THR A 53 6.27 4.62 -11.23
CA THR A 53 6.55 5.33 -12.48
C THR A 53 7.39 6.57 -12.26
N LYS A 54 7.12 7.34 -11.18
CA LYS A 54 7.96 8.50 -10.80
C LYS A 54 9.43 8.12 -10.58
N VAL A 55 9.68 7.04 -9.85
CA VAL A 55 11.05 6.58 -9.56
C VAL A 55 11.75 6.10 -10.83
N PHE A 56 11.02 5.35 -11.67
CA PHE A 56 11.54 4.85 -12.94
C PHE A 56 11.91 6.00 -13.91
N PHE A 57 11.02 6.97 -14.10
CA PHE A 57 11.29 8.13 -14.94
C PHE A 57 12.43 8.98 -14.41
N LEU A 58 12.50 9.21 -13.09
CA LEU A 58 13.58 9.96 -12.47
C LEU A 58 14.93 9.29 -12.73
N ALA A 59 15.02 7.98 -12.57
CA ALA A 59 16.25 7.23 -12.79
C ALA A 59 16.72 7.25 -14.25
N LEU A 60 15.78 7.14 -15.21
CA LEU A 60 16.11 7.23 -16.63
C LEU A 60 16.53 8.65 -17.03
N PHE A 61 15.85 9.67 -16.53
CA PHE A 61 16.16 11.07 -16.85
C PHE A 61 17.55 11.49 -16.35
N TYR A 62 17.92 11.06 -15.14
CA TYR A 62 19.23 11.37 -14.55
C TYR A 62 20.33 10.35 -14.91
N SER A 63 20.04 9.37 -15.79
CA SER A 63 20.99 8.30 -16.14
C SER A 63 22.30 8.82 -16.76
N THR A 64 22.22 9.87 -17.59
CA THR A 64 23.40 10.50 -18.23
C THR A 64 24.26 11.27 -17.23
N LEU A 65 23.64 11.89 -16.22
CA LEU A 65 24.33 12.69 -15.20
C LEU A 65 24.94 11.84 -14.09
N LEU A 66 24.25 10.76 -13.71
CA LEU A 66 24.66 9.88 -12.62
C LEU A 66 24.34 8.42 -12.99
N PRO A 67 25.21 7.72 -13.72
CA PRO A 67 24.96 6.33 -14.12
C PRO A 67 24.80 5.38 -12.92
N GLY A 68 25.43 5.70 -11.78
CA GLY A 68 25.25 4.98 -10.51
C GLY A 68 23.82 5.08 -9.95
N GLY A 69 23.01 6.05 -10.39
CA GLY A 69 21.61 6.19 -10.02
C GLY A 69 20.73 5.02 -10.50
N LEU A 70 21.13 4.33 -11.58
CA LEU A 70 20.39 3.16 -12.09
C LEU A 70 20.47 1.97 -11.13
N ILE A 71 21.63 1.73 -10.51
CA ILE A 71 21.80 0.66 -9.52
C ILE A 71 20.96 0.97 -8.27
N MET A 72 20.98 2.22 -7.82
CA MET A 72 20.14 2.65 -6.70
C MET A 72 18.65 2.49 -7.01
N CYS A 73 18.23 2.85 -8.23
CA CYS A 73 16.86 2.63 -8.69
C CYS A 73 16.48 1.15 -8.69
N ALA A 74 17.34 0.27 -9.19
CA ALA A 74 17.11 -1.18 -9.18
C ALA A 74 16.93 -1.73 -7.75
N LEU A 75 17.73 -1.26 -6.78
CA LEU A 75 17.59 -1.63 -5.38
C LEU A 75 16.26 -1.15 -4.79
N ILE A 76 15.88 0.10 -5.07
CA ILE A 76 14.60 0.67 -4.61
C ILE A 76 13.41 -0.11 -5.18
N LEU A 77 13.41 -0.39 -6.48
CA LEU A 77 12.35 -1.16 -7.14
C LEU A 77 12.27 -2.60 -6.60
N SER A 78 13.41 -3.19 -6.24
CA SER A 78 13.44 -4.51 -5.59
C SER A 78 12.75 -4.46 -4.23
N VAL A 79 13.02 -3.45 -3.40
CA VAL A 79 12.34 -3.25 -2.12
C VAL A 79 10.84 -3.07 -2.32
N TYR A 80 10.42 -2.26 -3.30
CA TYR A 80 9.01 -2.05 -3.63
C TYR A 80 8.33 -3.36 -3.99
N TYR A 81 8.97 -4.21 -4.80
CA TYR A 81 8.44 -5.51 -5.17
C TYR A 81 8.19 -6.41 -3.95
N PHE A 82 9.16 -6.54 -3.04
CA PHE A 82 9.00 -7.38 -1.86
C PHE A 82 7.93 -6.84 -0.90
N VAL A 83 7.90 -5.52 -0.69
CA VAL A 83 6.91 -4.89 0.17
C VAL A 83 5.51 -5.00 -0.40
N ASP A 84 5.30 -4.69 -1.68
CA ASP A 84 3.97 -4.80 -2.28
C ASP A 84 3.49 -6.26 -2.34
N LYS A 85 4.40 -7.22 -2.59
CA LYS A 85 4.09 -8.66 -2.48
C LYS A 85 3.62 -9.05 -1.07
N TYR A 86 4.29 -8.55 -0.04
CA TYR A 86 3.87 -8.75 1.34
C TYR A 86 2.52 -8.09 1.64
N CYS A 87 2.32 -6.86 1.19
CA CYS A 87 1.09 -6.13 1.41
C CYS A 87 -0.13 -6.80 0.76
N ILE A 88 0.00 -7.27 -0.49
CA ILE A 88 -1.07 -7.99 -1.21
C ILE A 88 -1.48 -9.27 -0.48
N THR A 89 -0.53 -9.99 0.13
CA THR A 89 -0.78 -11.30 0.73
C THR A 89 -1.25 -11.23 2.19
N ARG A 90 -0.91 -10.17 2.93
CA ARG A 90 -1.14 -10.09 4.39
C ARG A 90 -1.99 -8.91 4.88
N ILE A 91 -1.96 -7.78 4.18
CA ILE A 91 -2.50 -6.52 4.71
C ILE A 91 -3.72 -6.05 3.92
N TRP A 92 -3.62 -6.09 2.59
CA TRP A 92 -4.59 -5.46 1.72
C TRP A 92 -5.85 -6.30 1.55
N LYS A 93 -6.98 -5.60 1.47
CA LYS A 93 -8.24 -6.21 1.06
C LYS A 93 -8.16 -6.58 -0.42
N PRO A 94 -8.69 -7.74 -0.86
CA PRO A 94 -8.78 -8.06 -2.28
C PRO A 94 -9.52 -6.95 -3.03
N ALA A 95 -9.00 -6.58 -4.20
CA ALA A 95 -9.61 -5.55 -5.03
C ALA A 95 -11.05 -5.97 -5.39
N PRO A 96 -12.04 -5.07 -5.29
CA PRO A 96 -13.42 -5.41 -5.64
C PRO A 96 -13.52 -5.65 -7.15
N LEU A 97 -14.10 -6.79 -7.56
CA LEU A 97 -14.25 -7.16 -8.98
C LEU A 97 -15.13 -6.18 -9.78
N VAL A 98 -16.04 -5.49 -9.09
CA VAL A 98 -16.87 -4.43 -9.65
C VAL A 98 -16.63 -3.19 -8.80
N GLY A 99 -16.44 -2.04 -9.44
CA GLY A 99 -15.95 -0.81 -8.79
C GLY A 99 -16.59 -0.52 -7.42
N THR A 100 -15.85 0.18 -6.55
CA THR A 100 -16.24 0.49 -5.15
C THR A 100 -17.60 1.17 -5.00
N GLU A 101 -18.14 1.72 -6.09
CA GLU A 101 -19.37 2.49 -6.12
C GLU A 101 -20.63 1.63 -5.91
N LEU A 102 -20.68 0.40 -6.41
CA LEU A 102 -21.88 -0.46 -6.25
C LEU A 102 -22.07 -0.92 -4.80
N THR A 103 -20.98 -1.21 -4.10
CA THR A 103 -21.02 -1.69 -2.71
C THR A 103 -21.53 -0.61 -1.74
N LYS A 104 -21.33 0.68 -2.07
CA LYS A 104 -21.87 1.80 -1.28
C LYS A 104 -23.37 2.00 -1.51
N PHE A 105 -23.88 1.70 -2.71
CA PHE A 105 -25.29 1.85 -3.05
C PHE A 105 -26.19 0.88 -2.27
N SER A 106 -25.74 -0.36 -2.06
CA SER A 106 -26.53 -1.40 -1.36
C SER A 106 -26.64 -1.23 0.16
N ARG A 107 -25.89 -0.30 0.77
CA ARG A 107 -25.82 -0.15 2.24
C ARG A 107 -26.49 1.13 2.78
N LYS A 108 -27.15 1.91 1.91
CA LYS A 108 -28.12 2.94 2.34
C LYS A 108 -29.50 2.34 2.36
#